data_AF-A0A7G8BD74-F1
#
_entry.id   AF-A0A7G8BD74-F1
#
_cell.length_a   1.000
_cell.length_b   1.000
_cell.length_c   1.000
_cell.angle_alpha   90.00
_cell.angle_beta   90.00
_cell.angle_gamma   90.00
#
_symmetry.space_group_name_H-M   'P 1'
#
loop_
_entity.id
_entity.type
_entity.pdbx_description
1 polymer ?
#
loop_
_entity_poly.entity_id
_entity_poly.type
_entity_poly.pdbx_seq_one_letter_code
_entity_poly.pdbx_strand_id
1 'polypeptide(L)'
;MRFAISLLAPATVGCSRSPEFNILGSYFPSWLVCLAIAIPLTFLVHTYVTKKKLTEQLWPLPIVYSALLCLFSCSLWLILFG
;
A
#
# COMPACT_ATOMS: atom_id res chain seq x y z
N MET A 1 -32.23 10.83 27.24
CA MET A 1 -32.08 9.99 26.03
C MET A 1 -30.95 10.53 25.13
N ARG A 2 -29.70 10.64 25.64
CA ARG A 2 -28.57 11.33 24.95
C ARG A 2 -27.28 10.49 24.92
N PHE A 3 -27.36 9.17 25.07
CA PHE A 3 -26.18 8.29 25.19
C PHE A 3 -26.14 7.12 24.19
N ALA A 4 -27.15 6.97 23.33
CA ALA A 4 -27.24 5.83 22.40
C ALA A 4 -26.52 6.05 21.05
N ILE A 5 -26.05 7.26 20.75
CA ILE A 5 -25.48 7.59 19.43
C ILE A 5 -23.95 7.43 19.42
N SER A 6 -23.31 7.28 20.58
CA SER A 6 -21.85 7.36 20.69
C SER A 6 -21.09 6.08 20.34
N LEU A 7 -21.77 4.97 20.04
CA LEU A 7 -21.12 3.69 19.68
C LEU A 7 -21.09 3.41 18.17
N LEU A 8 -21.73 4.24 17.34
CA LEU A 8 -21.69 4.10 15.87
C LEU A 8 -20.67 5.06 15.20
N ALA A 9 -19.93 5.84 16.01
CA ALA A 9 -19.01 6.86 15.51
C ALA A 9 -17.68 6.37 14.89
N PRO A 10 -17.12 5.16 15.15
CA PRO A 10 -15.89 4.80 14.45
C PRO A 10 -16.13 4.38 12.99
N ALA A 11 -17.40 4.17 12.58
CA ALA A 11 -17.72 3.74 11.21
C ALA A 11 -17.79 4.91 10.19
N THR A 12 -17.86 6.17 10.63
CA THR A 12 -18.09 7.31 9.73
C THR A 12 -16.90 8.25 9.57
N VAL A 13 -15.81 8.09 10.36
CA VAL A 13 -14.55 8.83 10.10
C VAL A 13 -13.90 8.43 8.76
N GLY A 14 -14.22 7.24 8.23
CA GLY A 14 -13.77 6.79 6.90
C GLY A 14 -14.58 7.36 5.72
N CYS A 15 -15.73 8.00 5.97
CA CYS A 15 -16.62 8.50 4.91
C CYS A 15 -16.51 10.03 4.69
N SER A 16 -15.73 10.74 5.51
CA SER A 16 -15.46 12.18 5.29
C SER A 16 -14.44 12.45 4.16
N ARG A 17 -13.82 11.40 3.61
CA ARG A 17 -12.93 11.45 2.43
C ARG A 17 -13.55 10.64 1.28
N SER A 18 -14.44 11.26 0.50
CA SER A 18 -14.71 10.83 -0.88
C SER A 18 -15.52 11.91 -1.61
N PRO A 19 -15.26 12.21 -2.90
CA PRO A 19 -14.67 11.34 -3.90
C PRO A 19 -13.35 11.88 -4.47
N GLU A 20 -12.27 11.12 -4.36
CA GLU A 20 -11.05 11.38 -5.13
C GLU A 20 -11.27 11.00 -6.60
N PHE A 21 -11.86 11.93 -7.34
CA PHE A 21 -12.14 11.74 -8.76
C PHE A 21 -10.84 11.86 -9.56
N ASN A 22 -10.21 10.71 -9.84
CA ASN A 22 -8.99 10.60 -10.63
C ASN A 22 -9.27 10.74 -12.13
N ILE A 23 -9.49 11.96 -12.62
CA ILE A 23 -9.60 12.23 -14.07
C ILE A 23 -8.32 12.95 -14.49
N LEU A 24 -7.49 12.27 -15.29
CA LEU A 24 -6.31 12.81 -15.98
C LEU A 24 -5.07 13.13 -15.10
N GLY A 25 -4.83 12.37 -14.00
CA GLY A 25 -3.51 12.31 -13.32
C GLY A 25 -3.46 12.64 -11.81
N SER A 26 -4.35 12.10 -10.97
CA SER A 26 -4.65 12.72 -9.67
C SER A 26 -3.72 12.43 -8.47
N TYR A 27 -2.49 11.97 -8.72
CA TYR A 27 -1.34 12.16 -7.82
C TYR A 27 -0.03 12.36 -8.59
N PHE A 28 -0.05 13.05 -9.73
CA PHE A 28 1.16 13.38 -10.48
C PHE A 28 2.07 14.27 -9.61
N PRO A 29 3.29 13.87 -9.15
CA PRO A 29 4.09 12.64 -9.36
C PRO A 29 4.24 11.72 -8.12
N SER A 30 3.59 11.99 -7.00
CA SER A 30 3.79 11.33 -5.71
C SER A 30 3.68 9.80 -5.72
N TRP A 31 2.62 9.24 -6.29
CA TRP A 31 2.43 7.79 -6.36
C TRP A 31 3.48 7.11 -7.26
N LEU A 32 3.89 7.76 -8.35
CA LEU A 32 4.98 7.30 -9.22
C LEU A 32 6.32 7.32 -8.50
N VAL A 33 6.57 8.34 -7.67
CA VAL A 33 7.76 8.42 -6.82
C VAL A 33 7.74 7.30 -5.76
N CYS A 34 6.60 7.06 -5.11
CA CYS A 34 6.45 5.97 -4.15
C CYS A 34 6.69 4.61 -4.82
N LEU A 35 6.14 4.38 -6.01
CA LEU A 35 6.31 3.15 -6.79
C LEU A 35 7.78 3.01 -7.25
N ALA A 36 8.40 4.10 -7.70
CA ALA A 36 9.81 4.14 -8.10
C ALA A 36 10.75 3.77 -6.94
N ILE A 37 10.41 4.11 -5.69
CA ILE A 37 11.16 3.71 -4.48
C ILE A 37 10.79 2.27 -4.05
N ALA A 38 9.54 1.85 -4.24
CA ALA A 38 9.09 0.50 -3.92
C ALA A 38 9.76 -0.58 -4.79
N ILE A 39 10.08 -0.27 -6.06
CA ILE A 39 10.76 -1.19 -6.98
C ILE A 39 12.14 -1.64 -6.47
N PRO A 40 13.09 -0.75 -6.14
CA PRO A 40 14.40 -1.18 -5.62
C PRO A 40 14.26 -1.88 -4.26
N LEU A 41 13.32 -1.47 -3.40
CA LEU A 41 13.03 -2.20 -2.15
C LEU A 41 12.60 -3.65 -2.43
N THR A 42 11.70 -3.84 -3.39
CA THR A 42 11.22 -5.17 -3.80
C THR A 42 12.36 -5.99 -4.39
N PHE A 43 13.26 -5.37 -5.18
CA PHE A 43 14.48 -6.01 -5.68
C PHE A 43 15.42 -6.44 -4.55
N LEU A 44 15.63 -5.60 -3.54
CA LEU A 44 16.42 -5.96 -2.36
C LEU A 44 15.83 -7.21 -1.69
N VAL A 45 14.53 -7.20 -1.40
CA VAL A 45 13.83 -8.36 -0.82
C VAL A 45 13.98 -9.60 -1.71
N HIS A 46 13.82 -9.48 -3.03
CA HIS A 46 14.04 -10.56 -3.99
C HIS A 46 15.45 -11.13 -3.89
N THR A 47 16.49 -10.28 -3.87
CA THR A 47 17.87 -10.75 -3.75
C THR A 47 18.13 -11.46 -2.41
N TYR A 48 17.56 -10.98 -1.30
CA TYR A 48 17.64 -11.65 0.00
C TYR A 48 16.94 -13.01 0.00
N VAL A 49 15.74 -13.11 -0.58
CA VAL A 49 14.98 -14.37 -0.66
C VAL A 49 15.70 -15.39 -1.54
N THR A 50 16.20 -14.96 -2.71
CA THR A 50 16.97 -15.81 -3.63
C THR A 50 18.29 -16.27 -3.00
N LYS A 51 18.98 -15.39 -2.26
CA LYS A 51 20.20 -15.77 -1.51
C LYS A 51 19.93 -16.84 -0.45
N LYS A 52 18.74 -16.83 0.15
CA LYS A 52 18.36 -17.83 1.15
C LYS A 52 17.81 -19.13 0.57
N LYS A 53 17.76 -19.30 -0.76
CA LYS A 53 17.16 -20.47 -1.45
C LYS A 53 15.70 -20.76 -1.05
N LEU A 54 15.00 -19.80 -0.44
CA LEU A 54 13.59 -19.96 -0.06
C LEU A 54 12.65 -19.89 -1.27
N THR A 55 13.19 -19.54 -2.45
CA THR A 55 12.45 -19.41 -3.71
C THR A 55 11.71 -20.68 -4.11
N GLU A 56 12.22 -21.87 -3.75
CA GLU A 56 11.60 -23.16 -4.09
C GLU A 56 10.29 -23.41 -3.34
N GLN A 57 10.07 -22.78 -2.18
CA GLN A 57 8.84 -22.96 -1.38
C GLN A 57 7.81 -21.84 -1.59
N LEU A 58 8.20 -20.72 -2.21
CA LEU A 58 7.32 -19.56 -2.41
C LEU A 58 6.52 -19.69 -3.73
N TRP A 59 5.77 -20.77 -3.94
CA TRP A 59 4.82 -20.82 -5.05
C TRP A 59 3.48 -20.19 -4.61
N PRO A 60 2.94 -19.14 -5.26
CA PRO A 60 3.34 -18.47 -6.49
C PRO A 60 4.12 -17.15 -6.29
N LEU A 61 5.39 -17.15 -6.72
CA LEU A 61 6.32 -16.00 -6.71
C LEU A 61 5.72 -14.66 -7.19
N PRO A 62 5.05 -14.57 -8.37
CA PRO A 62 4.63 -13.28 -8.92
C PRO A 62 3.59 -12.57 -8.06
N ILE A 63 2.72 -13.32 -7.38
CA ILE A 63 1.73 -12.77 -6.46
C ILE A 63 2.41 -12.20 -5.22
N VAL A 64 3.40 -12.91 -4.66
CA VAL A 64 4.12 -12.45 -3.46
C VAL A 64 4.88 -11.15 -3.75
N TYR A 65 5.58 -11.07 -4.88
CA TYR A 65 6.28 -9.85 -5.26
C TYR A 65 5.33 -8.70 -5.60
N SER A 66 4.20 -8.98 -6.24
CA SER A 66 3.17 -7.95 -6.51
C SER A 66 2.57 -7.41 -5.21
N ALA A 67 2.28 -8.30 -4.26
CA ALA A 67 1.79 -7.91 -2.94
C ALA A 67 2.83 -7.08 -2.17
N LEU A 68 4.10 -7.47 -2.19
CA LEU A 68 5.20 -6.71 -1.60
C LEU A 68 5.32 -5.31 -2.20
N LEU A 69 5.26 -5.21 -3.53
CA LEU A 69 5.32 -3.93 -4.22
C LEU A 69 4.14 -3.02 -3.83
N CYS A 70 2.93 -3.58 -3.76
CA CYS A 70 1.75 -2.86 -3.28
C CYS A 70 1.87 -2.43 -1.82
N LEU A 71 2.38 -3.30 -0.94
CA LEU A 71 2.59 -2.99 0.48
C LEU A 71 3.62 -1.88 0.69
N PHE A 72 4.73 -1.92 -0.05
CA PHE A 72 5.74 -0.87 -0.01
C PHE A 72 5.21 0.44 -0.57
N SER A 73 4.51 0.40 -1.71
CA SER A 73 3.89 1.58 -2.29
C SER A 73 2.86 2.21 -1.34
N CYS A 74 1.98 1.41 -0.73
CA CYS A 74 1.00 1.88 0.25
C CYS A 74 1.65 2.40 1.53
N SER A 75 2.66 1.69 2.07
CA SER A 75 3.38 2.16 3.27
C SER A 75 4.08 3.49 3.01
N LEU A 76 4.79 3.61 1.88
CA LEU A 76 5.46 4.86 1.51
C LEU A 76 4.46 5.98 1.30
N TRP A 77 3.32 5.70 0.67
CA TRP A 77 2.27 6.69 0.47
C TRP A 77 1.68 7.17 1.81
N LEU A 78 1.36 6.25 2.73
CA LEU A 78 0.87 6.59 4.08
C LEU A 78 1.92 7.35 4.91
N ILE A 79 3.20 7.02 4.80
CA ILE A 79 4.26 7.71 5.56
C ILE A 79 4.51 9.13 5.03
N LEU A 80 4.47 9.31 3.71
CA LEU A 80 4.79 10.58 3.07
C LEU A 80 3.59 11.55 2.96
N PHE A 81 2.37 11.02 2.88
CA PHE A 81 1.14 11.79 2.62
C PHE A 81 0.00 11.53 3.61
N GLY A 82 0.16 10.58 4.53
CA GLY A 82 -0.84 10.22 5.54
C GLY A 82 -0.94 11.21 6.69
#